data_AF-A0A4R2P0E8-F1
#
_entry.id   AF-A0A4R2P0E8-F1
#
_cell.length_a   1.000
_cell.length_b   1.000
_cell.length_c   1.000
_cell.angle_alpha   90.00
_cell.angle_beta   90.00
_cell.angle_gamma   90.00
#
_symmetry.space_group_name_H-M   'P 1'
#
loop_
_entity.id
_entity.type
_entity.pdbx_description
1 polymer ?
#
loop_
_entity_poly.entity_id
_entity_poly.type
_entity_poly.pdbx_seq_one_letter_code
_entity_poly.pdbx_strand_id
1 'polypeptide(L)'
;MIINNKNIKLSLYHKTVAAMATIDLRNTVREYINTADVRLLKMIKALAESYQSDEQELSLTKEQYQIIDKRREAHLKGESKSFTWEQVKQNARNAAQ
;
A
#
# COMPACT_ATOMS: atom_id res chain seq x y z
N MET A 1 37.77 17.38 20.59
CA MET A 1 37.07 17.11 19.32
C MET A 1 36.23 18.33 18.98
N ILE A 2 36.71 19.21 18.08
CA ILE A 2 35.99 20.44 17.70
C ILE A 2 34.98 20.05 16.62
N ILE A 3 33.70 19.97 16.99
CA ILE A 3 32.63 19.72 16.02
C ILE A 3 32.54 20.97 15.11
N ASN A 4 32.66 20.74 13.80
CA ASN A 4 32.83 21.80 12.81
C ASN A 4 31.52 22.58 12.61
N ASN A 5 31.36 23.66 13.38
CA ASN A 5 30.14 24.47 13.55
C ASN A 5 29.58 25.04 12.22
N LYS A 6 30.44 25.21 11.20
CA LYS A 6 30.02 25.62 9.85
C LYS A 6 29.13 24.57 9.17
N ASN A 7 29.44 23.28 9.32
CA ASN A 7 28.66 22.20 8.70
C ASN A 7 27.29 22.02 9.38
N ILE A 8 27.21 22.30 10.68
CA ILE A 8 25.95 22.27 11.43
C ILE A 8 25.04 23.43 10.99
N LYS A 9 25.58 24.65 10.89
CA LYS A 9 24.79 25.81 10.45
C LYS A 9 24.27 25.65 9.02
N LEU A 10 25.07 25.05 8.14
CA LEU A 10 24.68 24.78 6.76
C LEU A 10 23.59 23.70 6.66
N SER A 11 23.68 22.61 7.42
CA SER A 11 22.64 21.56 7.39
C SER A 11 21.31 22.04 7.99
N LEU A 12 21.36 22.87 9.03
CA LEU A 12 20.18 23.51 9.62
C LEU A 12 19.50 24.44 8.60
N TYR A 13 20.26 25.24 7.85
CA TYR A 13 19.73 26.12 6.82
C TYR A 13 18.97 25.34 5.72
N HIS A 14 19.58 24.28 5.19
CA HIS A 14 18.91 23.44 4.18
C HIS A 14 17.64 22.79 4.72
N LYS A 15 17.67 22.32 5.98
CA LYS A 15 16.48 21.75 6.64
C LYS A 15 15.37 22.79 6.81
N THR A 16 15.71 24.03 7.20
CA THR A 16 14.73 25.12 7.32
C THR A 16 14.14 25.54 5.98
N VAL A 17 14.95 25.61 4.93
CA VAL A 17 14.47 25.95 3.57
C VAL A 17 13.56 24.86 3.03
N ALA A 18 13.91 23.58 3.21
CA ALA A 18 13.06 22.46 2.82
C ALA A 18 11.72 22.44 3.59
N ALA A 19 11.75 22.76 4.89
CA ALA A 19 10.54 22.86 5.72
C ALA A 19 9.63 24.01 5.25
N MET A 20 10.19 25.18 4.95
CA MET A 20 9.44 26.32 4.40
C MET A 20 8.82 25.98 3.03
N ALA A 21 9.61 25.42 2.10
CA ALA A 21 9.09 24.98 0.80
C ALA A 21 7.95 23.96 0.93
N THR A 22 8.03 23.06 1.91
CA THR A 22 6.96 22.09 2.19
C THR A 22 5.70 22.77 2.73
N ILE A 23 5.86 23.77 3.60
CA ILE A 23 4.73 24.54 4.16
C ILE A 23 4.06 25.35 3.04
N ASP A 24 4.83 26.01 2.18
CA ASP A 24 4.31 26.81 1.07
C ASP A 24 3.53 25.94 0.08
N LEU A 25 4.08 24.78 -0.29
CA LEU A 25 3.39 23.82 -1.14
C LEU A 25 2.07 23.35 -0.50
N ARG A 26 2.09 23.01 0.80
CA ARG A 26 0.89 22.58 1.54
C ARG A 26 -0.19 23.65 1.53
N ASN A 27 0.18 24.90 1.79
CA ASN A 27 -0.75 26.02 1.81
C ASN A 27 -1.37 26.25 0.43
N THR A 28 -0.53 26.24 -0.61
CA THR A 28 -0.96 26.42 -1.99
C THR A 28 -1.94 25.32 -2.43
N VAL A 29 -1.62 24.06 -2.15
CA VAL A 29 -2.52 22.92 -2.45
C VAL A 29 -3.85 23.05 -1.70
N ARG A 30 -3.82 23.51 -0.45
CA ARG A 30 -5.04 23.72 0.34
C ARG A 30 -5.95 24.79 -0.26
N GLU A 31 -5.39 25.89 -0.76
CA GLU A 31 -6.15 26.95 -1.43
C GLU A 31 -6.87 26.44 -2.69
N TYR A 32 -6.19 25.63 -3.50
CA TYR A 32 -6.82 24.99 -4.67
C TYR A 32 -7.94 24.03 -4.26
N ILE A 33 -7.76 23.23 -3.20
CA ILE A 33 -8.79 22.31 -2.71
C ILE A 33 -10.02 23.06 -2.20
N ASN A 34 -9.84 24.19 -1.51
CA ASN A 34 -10.94 24.96 -0.94
C ASN A 34 -11.90 25.54 -2.00
N THR A 35 -11.43 25.72 -3.24
CA THR A 35 -12.21 26.28 -4.34
C THR A 35 -12.52 25.27 -5.46
N ALA A 36 -12.11 24.01 -5.28
CA ALA A 36 -12.22 22.96 -6.29
C ALA A 36 -13.67 22.48 -6.51
N ASP A 37 -13.97 22.10 -7.75
CA ASP A 37 -15.22 21.40 -8.07
C ASP A 37 -15.17 19.93 -7.59
N VAL A 38 -16.34 19.30 -7.57
CA VAL A 38 -16.48 17.89 -7.11
C VAL A 38 -15.63 16.93 -7.95
N ARG A 39 -15.37 17.22 -9.22
CA ARG A 39 -14.58 16.33 -10.09
C ARG A 39 -13.10 16.36 -9.69
N LEU A 40 -12.55 17.55 -9.48
CA LEU A 40 -11.18 17.73 -9.02
C LEU A 40 -10.98 17.12 -7.64
N LEU A 41 -11.92 17.33 -6.70
CA LEU A 41 -11.85 16.72 -5.37
C LEU A 41 -11.84 15.19 -5.43
N LYS A 42 -12.65 14.57 -6.30
CA LYS A 42 -12.64 13.11 -6.49
C LYS A 42 -11.29 12.61 -7.02
N MET A 43 -10.68 13.32 -7.95
CA MET A 43 -9.35 12.97 -8.49
C MET A 43 -8.26 13.06 -7.41
N ILE A 44 -8.24 14.16 -6.64
CA ILE A 44 -7.27 14.35 -5.56
C ILE A 44 -7.44 13.28 -4.48
N LYS A 45 -8.69 12.95 -4.11
CA LYS A 45 -8.98 11.87 -3.16
C LYS A 45 -8.44 10.52 -3.64
N ALA A 46 -8.72 10.13 -4.89
CA ALA A 46 -8.25 8.87 -5.44
C ALA A 46 -6.71 8.78 -5.44
N LEU A 47 -6.03 9.89 -5.77
CA LEU A 47 -4.58 9.97 -5.73
C LEU A 47 -4.04 9.87 -4.28
N ALA A 48 -4.62 10.60 -3.33
CA ALA A 48 -4.20 10.54 -1.94
C ALA A 48 -4.38 9.12 -1.36
N GLU A 49 -5.50 8.47 -1.68
CA GLU A 49 -5.78 7.08 -1.30
C GLU A 49 -4.76 6.11 -1.90
N SER A 50 -4.28 6.31 -3.14
CA SER A 50 -3.27 5.44 -3.73
C SER A 50 -1.92 5.49 -3.00
N TYR A 51 -1.53 6.65 -2.45
CA TYR A 51 -0.32 6.76 -1.63
C TYR A 51 -0.51 6.20 -0.20
N GLN A 52 -1.73 6.23 0.33
CA GLN A 52 -2.04 5.59 1.62
C GLN A 52 -2.19 4.07 1.52
N SER A 53 -2.51 3.56 0.34
CA SER A 53 -2.71 2.13 0.08
C SER A 53 -1.42 1.32 0.25
N ASP A 54 -0.24 1.94 0.10
CA ASP A 54 1.05 1.30 0.34
C ASP A 54 1.35 1.12 1.85
N GLU A 55 0.70 1.91 2.72
CA GLU A 55 0.80 1.79 4.20
C GLU A 55 -0.33 0.95 4.82
N GLN A 56 -1.37 0.61 4.05
CA GLN A 56 -2.28 -0.46 4.43
C GLN A 56 -1.59 -1.78 4.13
N GLU A 57 -0.66 -2.14 5.02
CA GLU A 57 -0.06 -3.46 5.08
C GLU A 57 -1.22 -4.46 4.95
N LEU A 58 -1.34 -5.13 3.79
CA LEU A 58 -2.25 -6.25 3.54
C LEU A 58 -1.80 -7.44 4.39
N SER A 59 -1.76 -7.23 5.70
CA SER A 59 -1.44 -8.21 6.70
C SER A 59 -2.66 -9.08 6.86
N LEU A 60 -2.45 -10.37 6.68
CA LEU A 60 -3.49 -11.33 6.99
C LEU A 60 -3.73 -11.28 8.49
N THR A 61 -5.00 -11.34 8.89
CA THR A 61 -5.37 -11.60 10.28
C THR A 61 -4.77 -12.92 10.75
N LYS A 62 -4.60 -13.07 12.07
CA LYS A 62 -4.10 -14.30 12.67
C LYS A 62 -4.95 -15.52 12.27
N GLU A 63 -6.27 -15.34 12.17
CA GLU A 63 -7.22 -16.35 11.76
C GLU A 63 -7.00 -16.78 10.30
N GLN A 64 -6.72 -15.82 9.41
CA GLN A 64 -6.38 -16.11 8.01
C GLN A 64 -5.07 -16.89 7.89
N TYR A 65 -4.04 -16.56 8.67
CA TYR A 65 -2.82 -17.35 8.73
C TYR A 65 -3.08 -18.79 9.17
N GLN A 66 -3.89 -19.00 10.21
CA GLN A 66 -4.26 -20.34 10.68
C GLN A 66 -4.97 -21.17 9.59
N ILE A 67 -5.79 -20.54 8.75
CA ILE A 67 -6.45 -21.23 7.64
C ILE A 67 -5.44 -21.68 6.59
N ILE A 68 -4.46 -20.84 6.26
CA ILE A 68 -3.40 -21.17 5.30
C ILE A 68 -2.54 -22.31 5.84
N ASP A 69 -2.14 -22.24 7.11
CA ASP A 69 -1.33 -23.28 7.74
C ASP A 69 -2.04 -24.63 7.75
N LYS A 70 -3.33 -24.65 8.12
CA LYS A 70 -4.15 -25.88 8.07
C LYS A 70 -4.22 -26.48 6.66
N ARG A 71 -4.41 -25.64 5.63
CA ARG A 71 -4.44 -26.09 4.24
C ARG A 71 -3.09 -26.67 3.81
N ARG A 72 -2.00 -26.01 4.20
CA ARG A 72 -0.63 -26.46 3.90
C ARG A 72 -0.34 -27.80 4.56
N GLU A 73 -0.68 -27.96 5.83
CA GLU A 73 -0.52 -29.23 6.55
C GLU A 73 -1.31 -30.36 5.91
N ALA A 74 -2.58 -30.13 5.59
CA ALA A 74 -3.41 -31.12 4.92
C ALA A 74 -2.83 -31.52 3.56
N HIS A 75 -2.26 -30.56 2.81
CA HIS A 75 -1.60 -30.86 1.54
C HIS A 75 -0.35 -31.72 1.71
N LEU A 76 0.51 -31.39 2.67
CA LEU A 76 1.72 -32.15 2.97
C LEU A 76 1.42 -33.58 3.46
N LYS A 77 0.28 -33.78 4.13
CA LYS A 77 -0.21 -35.10 4.56
C LYS A 77 -0.95 -35.86 3.47
N GLY A 78 -1.19 -35.26 2.30
CA GLY A 78 -2.00 -35.86 1.23
C GLY A 78 -3.51 -35.89 1.51
N GLU A 79 -3.96 -35.19 2.55
CA GLU A 79 -5.36 -35.07 2.95
C GLU A 79 -6.10 -33.98 2.15
N SER A 80 -5.37 -33.10 1.47
CA SER A 80 -5.96 -32.11 0.56
C SER A 80 -6.50 -32.78 -0.70
N LYS A 81 -7.69 -32.38 -1.13
CA LYS A 81 -8.15 -32.70 -2.49
C LYS A 81 -7.25 -31.98 -3.51
N SER A 82 -6.58 -32.77 -4.34
CA SER A 82 -5.85 -32.28 -5.50
C SER A 82 -6.39 -32.98 -6.74
N PHE A 83 -6.36 -32.28 -7.86
CA PHE A 83 -6.85 -32.79 -9.14
C PHE A 83 -5.73 -32.71 -10.17
N THR A 84 -5.63 -33.71 -11.03
CA THR A 84 -4.80 -33.61 -12.22
C THR A 84 -5.39 -32.61 -13.20
N TRP A 85 -4.56 -32.11 -14.11
CA TRP A 85 -5.03 -31.19 -15.15
C TRP A 85 -6.15 -31.81 -16.00
N GLU A 86 -6.08 -33.11 -16.26
CA GLU A 86 -7.09 -33.90 -16.95
C GLU A 86 -8.43 -33.88 -16.20
N GLN A 87 -8.40 -34.09 -14.88
CA GLN A 87 -9.60 -34.03 -14.03
C GLN A 87 -10.19 -32.62 -14.00
N VAL A 88 -9.36 -31.57 -13.93
CA VAL A 88 -9.81 -30.18 -13.98
C VAL A 88 -10.50 -29.87 -15.31
N LYS A 89 -9.90 -30.26 -16.45
CA LYS A 89 -10.50 -30.09 -17.78
C LYS A 89 -11.86 -30.79 -17.89
N GLN A 90 -11.97 -32.01 -17.37
CA GLN A 90 -13.22 -32.76 -17.42
C GLN A 90 -14.30 -32.13 -16.53
N ASN A 91 -13.95 -31.71 -15.32
CA ASN A 91 -14.90 -31.06 -14.40
C ASN A 91 -15.44 -29.74 -14.99
N ALA A 92 -14.59 -28.95 -15.64
CA ALA A 92 -15.00 -27.71 -16.29
C ALA A 92 -15.98 -27.95 -17.44
N ARG A 93 -15.79 -29.02 -18.23
CA ARG A 93 -16.71 -29.41 -19.30
C ARG A 93 -18.05 -29.89 -18.76
N ASN A 94 -18.02 -30.72 -17.72
CA ASN A 94 -19.23 -31.25 -17.09
C ASN A 94 -20.09 -30.15 -16.45
N ALA A 95 -19.46 -29.10 -15.91
CA ALA A 95 -20.17 -27.97 -15.28
C ALA A 95 -20.84 -27.01 -16.29
N ALA A 96 -20.49 -27.11 -17.58
CA ALA A 96 -21.03 -26.29 -18.65
C ALA A 96 -22.21 -26.96 -19.40
N GLN A 97 -22.58 -28.18 -19.00
CA GLN A 97 -23.75 -28.92 -19.49
C GLN A 97 -24.94 -28.72 -18.56
#